data_AF-A0A183L4T9-F1
#
_entry.id   AF-A0A183L4T9-F1
#
_cell.length_a   1.000
_cell.length_b   1.000
_cell.length_c   1.000
_cell.angle_alpha   90.00
_cell.angle_beta   90.00
_cell.angle_gamma   90.00
#
_symmetry.space_group_name_H-M   'P 1'
#
loop_
_entity.id
_entity.type
_entity.pdbx_description
1 polymer ?
#
loop_
_entity_poly.entity_id
_entity_poly.type
_entity_poly.pdbx_seq_one_letter_code
_entity_poly.pdbx_strand_id
1 'polypeptide(L)' 'MVIRQIKNGKAAGPDNIPAEALKSDIEVTTDMLYFLFKRIWEEQLPMNWKEGHLVKIPKKGDLSKCENYRGIT' A
#
# COMPACT_ATOMS: atom_id res chain seq x y z
N MET A 1 -15.61 -2.00 9.52
CA MET A 1 -15.08 -2.61 8.28
C MET A 1 -13.88 -1.81 7.81
N VAL A 2 -12.70 -2.44 7.72
CA VAL A 2 -11.41 -1.74 7.55
C VAL A 2 -11.33 -0.95 6.24
N ILE A 3 -11.86 -1.49 5.15
CA ILE A 3 -11.87 -0.84 3.82
C ILE A 3 -12.52 0.55 3.87
N ARG A 4 -13.59 0.74 4.66
CA ARG A 4 -14.27 2.04 4.81
C ARG A 4 -13.37 3.11 5.45
N GLN A 5 -12.41 2.71 6.27
CA GLN A 5 -11.55 3.61 7.03
C GLN A 5 -10.31 4.09 6.24
N ILE A 6 -10.00 3.47 5.10
CA ILE A 6 -8.89 3.90 4.23
C ILE A 6 -9.17 5.33 3.74
N LYS A 7 -8.16 6.18 3.59
CA LYS A 7 -8.35 7.58 3.15
C LYS A 7 -8.43 7.66 1.63
N ASN A 8 -9.41 8.40 1.11
CA ASN A 8 -9.48 8.78 -0.30
C ASN A 8 -8.42 9.85 -0.64
N GLY A 9 -8.10 10.01 -1.92
CA GLY A 9 -7.17 11.01 -2.44
C GLY A 9 -5.71 10.73 -2.06
N LYS A 10 -5.39 9.50 -1.70
CA LYS A 10 -4.01 9.04 -1.49
C LYS A 10 -3.47 8.47 -2.79
N ALA A 11 -2.16 8.64 -3.01
CA ALA A 11 -1.48 8.02 -4.14
C ALA A 11 -1.62 6.48 -4.02
N ALA A 12 -1.85 5.82 -5.15
CA ALA A 12 -1.84 4.36 -5.21
C ALA A 12 -0.43 3.84 -4.91
N GLY A 13 -0.37 2.59 -4.44
CA GLY A 13 0.90 1.89 -4.31
C GLY A 13 1.49 1.50 -5.67
N PRO A 14 2.58 0.74 -5.68
CA PRO A 14 3.18 0.19 -6.91
C PRO A 14 2.21 -0.68 -7.74
N ASP A 15 1.14 -1.18 -7.12
CA ASP A 15 0.06 -1.92 -7.79
C ASP A 15 -0.88 -1.04 -8.62
N ASN A 16 -0.79 0.28 -8.49
CA ASN A 16 -1.67 1.27 -9.10
C ASN A 16 -3.15 1.13 -8.71
N ILE A 17 -3.45 0.49 -7.57
CA ILE A 17 -4.81 0.34 -7.06
C ILE A 17 -5.12 1.47 -6.06
N PRO A 18 -6.01 2.42 -6.40
CA PRO A 18 -6.39 3.49 -5.49
C PRO A 18 -7.36 2.99 -4.41
N ALA A 19 -7.42 3.69 -3.27
CA ALA A 19 -8.33 3.36 -2.17
C ALA A 19 -9.81 3.38 -2.60
N GLU A 20 -10.15 4.24 -3.56
CA GLU A 20 -11.46 4.40 -4.15
C GLU A 20 -11.90 3.14 -4.90
N ALA A 21 -10.98 2.43 -5.55
CA ALA A 21 -11.28 1.17 -6.22
C ALA A 21 -11.73 0.10 -5.22
N LEU A 22 -11.00 -0.02 -4.11
CA LEU A 22 -11.35 -0.95 -3.02
C LEU A 22 -12.69 -0.61 -2.34
N LYS A 23 -13.12 0.66 -2.43
CA LYS A 23 -14.37 1.14 -1.85
C LYS A 23 -15.55 1.13 -2.82
N SER A 24 -15.31 0.88 -4.11
CA SER A 24 -16.35 0.93 -5.14
C SER A 24 -17.44 -0.12 -4.90
N ASP A 25 -17.03 -1.33 -4.55
CA ASP A 25 -17.89 -2.40 -4.06
C ASP A 25 -17.23 -3.08 -2.86
N ILE A 26 -17.73 -2.73 -1.69
CA ILE A 26 -17.14 -3.11 -0.41
C ILE A 26 -17.40 -4.58 -0.09
N GLU A 27 -18.55 -5.13 -0.51
CA GLU A 27 -18.90 -6.53 -0.24
C GLU A 27 -18.04 -7.43 -1.13
N VAL A 28 -18.04 -7.16 -2.44
CA VAL A 28 -17.26 -7.92 -3.41
C VAL A 28 -15.77 -7.85 -3.11
N THR A 29 -15.24 -6.66 -2.79
CA THR A 29 -13.81 -6.50 -2.44
C THR A 29 -13.46 -7.27 -1.18
N THR A 30 -14.32 -7.29 -0.17
CA THR A 30 -14.07 -8.06 1.05
C THR A 30 -14.05 -9.56 0.80
N ASP A 31 -14.98 -10.09 0.01
CA ASP A 31 -15.02 -11.52 -0.30
C ASP A 31 -13.78 -11.95 -1.09
N MET A 32 -13.36 -11.14 -2.07
CA MET A 32 -12.12 -11.36 -2.83
C MET A 32 -10.88 -11.35 -1.94
N LEU A 33 -10.74 -10.32 -1.07
CA LEU A 33 -9.59 -10.20 -0.17
C LEU A 33 -9.56 -11.32 0.87
N TYR A 34 -10.70 -11.70 1.42
CA TYR A 34 -10.79 -12.81 2.38
C TYR A 34 -10.32 -14.12 1.74
N PHE A 35 -10.81 -14.45 0.54
CA PHE A 35 -10.38 -15.63 -0.20
C PHE A 35 -8.88 -15.60 -0.51
N LEU A 36 -8.36 -14.46 -0.96
CA LEU A 36 -6.94 -14.27 -1.27
C LEU A 36 -6.06 -14.46 -0.01
N PHE A 37 -6.41 -13.83 1.11
CA PHE A 37 -5.65 -13.95 2.34
C PHE A 37 -5.67 -15.37 2.90
N LYS A 38 -6.80 -16.08 2.79
CA LYS A 38 -6.87 -17.49 3.17
C LYS A 38 -5.90 -18.33 2.35
N ARG A 39 -5.86 -18.14 1.03
CA ARG A 39 -4.90 -18.84 0.16
C ARG A 39 -3.45 -18.52 0.51
N ILE A 40 -3.12 -17.25 0.72
CA ILE A 40 -1.76 -16.82 1.12
C ILE A 40 -1.36 -17.44 2.46
N TRP A 41 -2.31 -17.59 3.40
CA TRP A 41 -2.08 -18.18 4.71
C TRP A 41 -1.82 -19.69 4.65
N GLU A 42 -2.51 -20.41 3.77
CA GLU A 42 -2.37 -21.86 3.58
C GLU A 42 -1.17 -22.24 2.69
N GLU A 43 -0.78 -21.37 1.77
CA GLU A 43 0.35 -21.56 0.84
C GLU A 43 1.64 -20.86 1.34
N GLN A 44 2.54 -20.50 0.42
CA GLN A 44 3.77 -19.79 0.72
C GLN A 44 3.60 -18.27 0.58
N LEU A 45 4.21 -17.51 1.48
CA LEU A 45 4.27 -16.05 1.40
C LEU A 45 4.88 -15.60 0.06
N PRO A 46 4.22 -14.70 -0.68
CA PRO A 46 4.76 -14.14 -1.91
C PRO A 46 6.13 -13.50 -1.67
N MET A 47 7.12 -13.85 -2.50
CA MET A 47 8.50 -13.35 -2.32
C MET A 47 8.60 -11.83 -2.47
N ASN A 48 7.73 -11.22 -3.28
CA ASN A 48 7.64 -9.77 -3.43
C ASN A 48 7.23 -9.04 -2.13
N TRP A 49 6.62 -9.72 -1.15
CA TRP A 49 6.32 -9.11 0.16
C TRP A 49 7.59 -8.88 1.00
N LYS A 50 8.73 -9.47 0.60
CA LYS A 50 10.05 -9.18 1.19
C LYS A 50 10.70 -7.94 0.57
N GLU A 51 10.13 -7.40 -0.50
CA GLU A 51 10.62 -6.20 -1.16
C GLU A 51 9.85 -4.97 -0.64
N GLY A 52 10.59 -3.90 -0.33
CA GLY A 52 10.03 -2.63 0.12
C GLY A 52 10.39 -1.53 -0.85
N HIS A 53 9.41 -0.74 -1.27
CA HIS A 53 9.63 0.45 -2.10
C HIS A 53 9.85 1.68 -1.22
N LEU A 54 11.04 2.28 -1.27
CA LEU A 54 11.37 3.48 -0.52
C LEU A 54 11.20 4.73 -1.39
N VAL A 55 10.26 5.60 -1.02
CA VAL A 55 10.11 6.93 -1.64
C VAL A 55 10.75 7.97 -0.74
N LYS A 56 11.63 8.81 -1.32
CA LYS A 56 12.31 9.90 -0.60
C LYS A 56 11.49 11.18 -0.74
N ILE A 57 11.02 11.71 0.39
CA ILE A 57 10.38 13.03 0.46
C ILE A 57 11.43 14.06 0.89
N PRO A 58 11.69 15.11 0.10
CA PRO A 58 12.61 16.16 0.49
C PRO A 58 12.06 16.95 1.69
N LYS A 59 12.94 17.23 2.66
CA LYS A 59 12.71 18.16 3.77
C LYS A 59 13.35 19.51 3.41
N LYS A 60 13.06 20.54 4.21
CA LYS A 60 13.74 21.84 4.09
C LYS A 60 15.24 21.68 4.37
N GLY A 61 16.08 22.30 3.55
CA GLY A 61 17.54 22.31 3.71
C GLY A 61 18.28 22.10 2.39
N ASP A 62 19.57 21.80 2.50
CA ASP A 62 20.43 21.45 1.36
C ASP A 62 20.10 20.05 0.83
N LEU A 63 19.53 19.97 -0.38
CA LEU A 63 19.09 18.73 -1.01
C LEU A 63 20.24 17.81 -1.46
N SER A 64 21.49 18.26 -1.37
CA SER A 64 22.66 17.39 -1.59
C SER A 64 22.94 16.46 -0.40
N LYS A 65 22.38 16.75 0.79
CA LYS A 65 22.60 15.97 2.02
C LYS A 65 21.48 14.94 2.24
N CYS A 66 21.86 13.68 2.43
CA CYS A 66 20.91 12.57 2.66
C CYS A 66 19.99 12.77 3.88
N GLU A 67 20.48 13.40 4.94
CA GLU A 67 19.70 13.69 6.16
C GLU A 67 18.48 14.59 5.94
N ASN A 68 18.51 15.39 4.86
CA ASN A 68 17.41 16.27 4.44
C ASN A 68 16.33 15.54 3.65
N TYR A 69 16.30 14.20 3.67
CA TYR A 69 15.21 13.40 3.13
C TYR A 69 14.50 12.60 4.22
N ARG A 70 13.19 12.41 4.05
CA ARG A 70 12.38 11.47 4.82
C ARG A 70 12.04 10.29 3.91
N GLY A 71 12.48 9.10 4.28
CA GLY A 71 11.96 7.88 3.67
C GLY A 71 10.51 7.64 4.06
N ILE A 72 9.67 7.28 3.10
CA ILE A 72 8.38 6.64 3.34
C ILE A 72 8.35 5.33 2.54
N THR A 73 7.67 4.34 3.10
CA THR A 73 7.38 3.05 2.49
C THR A 73 5.88 2.90 2.32
#